data_AF-A0AAV0M2G9-F1
#
_entry.id   AF-A0AAV0M2G9-F1
#
_cell.length_a   1.000
_cell.length_b   1.000
_cell.length_c   1.000
_cell.angle_alpha   90.00
_cell.angle_beta   90.00
_cell.angle_gamma   90.00
#
_symmetry.space_group_name_H-M   'P 1'
#
loop_
_entity.id
_entity.type
_entity.pdbx_description
1 polymer ?
#
loop_
_entity_poly.entity_id
_entity_poly.type
_entity_poly.pdbx_seq_one_letter_code
_entity_poly.pdbx_strand_id
1 'polypeptide(L)' 'KPAAQPEEVLPVEKLIAETYSVIDKAVKVGTLHRNTGARRKSRLARTKKAVEVHHGWYTPASASPAAADAV' A
#
# COMPACT_ATOMS: atom_id res chain seq x y z
N LYS A 1 -23.86 4.22 8.08
CA LYS A 1 -23.42 4.77 6.78
C LYS A 1 -22.60 6.03 7.06
N PRO A 2 -21.27 5.98 7.19
CA PRO A 2 -20.50 7.21 7.24
C PRO A 2 -20.10 7.59 5.82
N ALA A 3 -20.47 8.81 5.43
CA ALA A 3 -19.97 9.46 4.25
C ALA A 3 -18.48 9.76 4.45
N ALA A 4 -17.66 9.30 3.52
CA ALA A 4 -16.25 9.61 3.44
C ALA A 4 -16.06 11.11 3.20
N GLN A 5 -15.24 11.77 4.02
CA GLN A 5 -14.64 13.05 3.64
C GLN A 5 -13.45 12.72 2.73
N PRO A 6 -13.48 13.05 1.42
CA PRO A 6 -12.37 12.80 0.49
C PRO A 6 -11.13 13.66 0.79
N GLU A 7 -11.23 14.61 1.73
CA GLU A 7 -10.19 15.58 2.06
C GLU A 7 -8.97 14.96 2.77
N GLU A 8 -9.17 13.88 3.53
CA GLU A 8 -8.10 13.23 4.31
C GLU A 8 -7.30 12.18 3.51
N VAL A 9 -7.84 11.69 2.39
CA VAL A 9 -7.18 10.66 1.57
C VAL A 9 -6.05 11.26 0.72
N LEU A 10 -6.27 12.46 0.20
CA LEU A 10 -5.32 13.18 -0.65
C LEU A 10 -3.94 13.43 0.00
N PRO A 11 -3.84 13.88 1.27
CA PRO A 11 -2.53 14.06 1.91
C PRO A 11 -1.80 12.73 2.14
N VAL A 12 -2.52 11.65 2.46
CA VAL A 12 -1.92 10.33 2.67
C VAL A 12 -1.30 9.79 1.39
N GLU A 13 -2.00 9.92 0.25
CA GLU A 13 -1.48 9.47 -1.03
C GLU A 13 -0.26 10.26 -1.50
N LYS A 14 -0.24 11.57 -1.25
CA LYS A 14 0.92 12.43 -1.52
C LYS A 14 2.14 12.00 -0.71
N LEU A 15 1.98 11.80 0.61
CA LEU A 15 3.06 11.34 1.49
C LEU A 15 3.59 9.95 1.08
N ILE A 16 2.72 9.07 0.60
CA ILE A 16 3.11 7.76 0.08
C ILE A 16 3.97 7.91 -1.18
N ALA A 17 3.55 8.74 -2.14
CA ALA A 17 4.29 8.99 -3.37
C ALA A 17 5.68 9.60 -3.10
N GLU A 18 5.76 10.56 -2.18
CA GLU A 18 7.03 11.15 -1.71
C GLU A 18 7.94 10.08 -1.10
N THR A 19 7.40 9.22 -0.25
CA THR A 19 8.16 8.12 0.38
C THR A 19 8.73 7.16 -0.67
N TYR A 20 7.96 6.78 -1.69
CA TYR A 20 8.45 5.96 -2.81
C TYR A 20 9.60 6.64 -3.55
N SER A 21 9.46 7.93 -3.86
CA SER A 21 10.49 8.73 -4.55
C SER A 21 11.79 8.79 -3.76
N VAL A 22 11.73 8.98 -2.44
CA VAL A 22 12.92 9.00 -1.57
C VAL A 22 13.59 7.63 -1.52
N ILE A 23 12.82 6.54 -1.42
CA ILE A 23 13.37 5.18 -1.41
C ILE A 23 14.10 4.90 -2.73
N ASP A 24 13.50 5.25 -3.87
CA ASP A 24 14.10 4.99 -5.18
C ASP A 24 15.34 5.84 -5.45
N LYS A 25 15.34 7.09 -4.96
CA LYS A 25 16.54 7.93 -4.97
C LYS A 25 17.65 7.31 -4.12
N ALA A 26 17.34 6.82 -2.92
CA ALA A 26 18.33 6.18 -2.05
C ALA A 26 18.91 4.88 -2.65
N VAL A 27 18.08 4.09 -3.34
CA VAL A 27 18.53 2.90 -4.08
C VAL A 27 19.41 3.30 -5.27
N LYS A 28 19.03 4.33 -6.02
CA LYS A 28 19.79 4.82 -7.18
C LYS A 28 21.16 5.39 -6.78
N VAL A 29 21.23 6.14 -5.68
CA VAL A 29 22.48 6.70 -5.14
C VAL A 29 23.32 5.62 -4.44
N GLY A 30 22.76 4.43 -4.18
CA GLY A 30 23.47 3.31 -3.57
C GLY A 30 23.59 3.39 -2.05
N THR A 31 22.98 4.39 -1.40
CA THR A 31 22.92 4.47 0.06
C THR A 31 22.05 3.37 0.67
N LEU A 32 21.14 2.80 -0.12
CA LEU A 32 20.30 1.67 0.26
C LEU A 32 20.43 0.50 -0.73
N HIS A 33 20.63 -0.71 -0.21
CA HIS A 33 20.62 -1.91 -1.05
C HIS A 33 19.22 -2.17 -1.65
N ARG A 34 19.17 -2.65 -2.90
CA ARG A 34 17.92 -2.92 -3.65
C ARG A 34 16.88 -3.74 -2.87
N ASN A 35 17.32 -4.77 -2.14
CA ASN A 35 16.42 -5.61 -1.36
C ASN A 35 15.84 -4.86 -0.16
N THR A 36 16.63 -3.98 0.45
CA THR A 36 16.17 -3.15 1.57
C THR A 36 15.16 -2.11 1.09
N GLY A 37 15.37 -1.52 -0.10
CA GLY A 37 14.38 -0.69 -0.77
C GLY A 37 13.07 -1.44 -1.02
N ALA A 38 13.13 -2.62 -1.64
CA ALA A 38 11.97 -3.46 -1.90
C ALA A 38 11.21 -3.86 -0.62
N ARG A 39 11.93 -4.19 0.47
CA ARG A 39 11.31 -4.49 1.78
C ARG A 39 10.57 -3.28 2.36
N ARG A 40 11.14 -2.07 2.26
CA ARG A 40 10.48 -0.83 2.72
C ARG A 40 9.23 -0.51 1.92
N LYS A 41 9.28 -0.66 0.59
CA LYS A 41 8.12 -0.53 -0.31
C LYS A 41 7.00 -1.53 0.04
N SER A 42 7.35 -2.80 0.23
CA SER A 42 6.39 -3.83 0.62
C SER A 42 5.74 -3.54 1.98
N ARG A 43 6.51 -3.04 2.95
CA ARG A 43 5.97 -2.67 4.27
C ARG A 43 4.93 -1.56 4.16
N LEU A 44 5.22 -0.51 3.40
CA LEU A 44 4.28 0.61 3.18
C LEU A 44 2.98 0.14 2.51
N ALA A 45 3.07 -0.74 1.50
CA ALA A 45 1.88 -1.30 0.85
C ALA A 45 0.99 -2.11 1.82
N ARG A 46 1.60 -2.86 2.75
CA ARG A 46 0.87 -3.61 3.77
C ARG A 46 0.21 -2.68 4.79
N THR A 47 0.93 -1.65 5.23
CA THR A 47 0.40 -0.65 6.16
C THR A 47 -0.74 0.16 5.53
N LYS A 48 -0.64 0.54 4.25
CA LYS A 48 -1.74 1.18 3.50
C LYS A 48 -3.02 0.33 3.56
N LYS A 49 -2.91 -0.95 3.21
CA LYS A 49 -4.05 -1.89 3.27
C LYS A 49 -4.63 -2.01 4.68
N ALA A 50 -3.80 -2.06 5.71
CA ALA A 50 -4.26 -2.15 7.10
C ALA A 50 -5.01 -0.89 7.54
N VAL A 51 -4.52 0.30 7.14
CA VAL A 51 -5.16 1.58 7.41
C VAL A 51 -6.50 1.69 6.68
N GLU A 52 -6.54 1.30 5.41
CA GLU A 52 -7.79 1.29 4.62
C GLU A 52 -8.85 0.32 5.19
N VAL A 53 -8.43 -0.85 5.69
CA VAL A 53 -9.31 -1.81 6.39
C VAL A 53 -9.80 -1.23 7.71
N HIS A 54 -8.93 -0.61 8.51
CA HIS A 54 -9.28 -0.03 9.81
C HIS A 54 -10.25 1.15 9.70
N HIS A 55 -10.09 2.00 8.67
CA HIS A 55 -11.03 3.10 8.39
C HIS A 55 -12.31 2.62 7.69
N GLY A 56 -12.44 1.31 7.42
CA GLY A 56 -13.62 0.73 6.75
C GLY A 56 -13.76 1.16 5.29
N TRP A 57 -12.70 1.70 4.69
CA TRP A 57 -12.66 2.20 3.31
C TRP A 57 -12.30 1.11 2.29
N TYR A 58 -11.68 0.03 2.75
CA TYR A 58 -11.36 -1.13 1.92
C TYR A 58 -11.77 -2.40 2.64
N THR A 59 -12.89 -2.99 2.20
CA THR A 59 -13.15 -4.40 2.43
C THR A 59 -12.52 -5.14 1.27
N PRO A 60 -11.42 -5.91 1.45
CA PRO A 60 -10.99 -6.78 0.38
C PRO A 60 -12.17 -7.72 0.10
N ALA A 61 -12.78 -7.57 -1.09
CA ALA A 61 -13.66 -8.60 -1.61
C ALA A 61 -12.85 -9.89 -1.53
N SER A 62 -13.33 -10.82 -0.71
CA SER A 62 -12.80 -12.16 -0.54
C SER A 62 -12.26 -12.64 -1.87
N ALA A 63 -11.01 -13.11 -1.87
CA ALA A 63 -10.48 -13.93 -2.95
C ALA A 63 -11.59 -14.85 -3.46
N SER A 64 -12.09 -14.58 -4.66
CA SER A 64 -13.04 -15.48 -5.31
C SER A 64 -12.30 -16.80 -5.45
N PRO A 65 -12.79 -17.91 -4.87
CA PRO A 65 -12.21 -19.22 -5.12
C PRO A 65 -12.68 -19.66 -6.51
N ALA A 66 -12.18 -19.00 -7.55
CA ALA A 66 -12.31 -19.48 -8.91
C ALA A 66 -11.25 -20.56 -9.11
N ALA A 67 -11.72 -21.80 -9.28
CA ALA A 67 -10.98 -23.02 -9.59
C ALA A 67 -10.41 -23.82 -8.40
N ALA A 68 -11.29 -24.58 -7.73
CA ALA A 68 -10.92 -25.86 -7.13
C ALA A 68 -11.98 -26.92 -7.52
N ASP A 69 -11.52 -27.85 -8.35
CA ASP A 69 -12.00 -29.22 -8.58
C ASP A 69 -13.35 -29.46 -9.25
N ALA A 70 -13.25 -29.71 -10.56
CA ALA A 70 -14.09 -30.66 -11.26
C ALA A 70 -13.71 -32.09 -10.83
N VAL A 71 -14.62 -32.77 -10.13
CA VAL A 71 -14.70 -34.25 -10.00
C VAL A 71 -16.18 -34.63 -10.02
#